data_AF-A0A5C4NFY6-F1
#
_entry.id   AF-A0A5C4NFY6-F1
#
_cell.length_a   1.000
_cell.length_b   1.000
_cell.length_c   1.000
_cell.angle_alpha   90.00
_cell.angle_beta   90.00
_cell.angle_gamma   90.00
#
_symmetry.space_group_name_H-M   'P 1'
#
loop_
_entity.id
_entity.type
_entity.pdbx_description
1 polymer ?
#
loop_
_entity_poly.entity_id
_entity_poly.type
_entity_poly.pdbx_seq_one_letter_code
_entity_poly.pdbx_strand_id
1 'polypeptide(L)'
;MTLGSSFLPAIVLAHGASLAALAGAAEPRRLVLGLCLLPALVWLSDSDLRRGEIPDGAVAIIALAGAGFQWHALGAGIPLAVEVVTAAAATALLWWGGGLYFRRTGEEALGIGDAKLIGAGALATGAASLWAVVLLAALGGIAAVLLARRRAGAAPGIPFGPFLAYAILVFALFPVAGPTVP
;
A
#
# COMPACT_ATOMS: atom_id res chain seq x y z
N MET A 1 16.89 -30.28 3.36
CA MET A 1 16.52 -28.84 3.49
C MET A 1 15.60 -28.49 2.34
N THR A 2 14.30 -28.56 2.61
CA THR A 2 13.24 -28.35 1.63
C THR A 2 13.24 -26.90 1.16
N LEU A 3 13.30 -26.71 -0.16
CA LEU A 3 13.06 -25.44 -0.85
C LEU A 3 11.72 -24.86 -0.39
N GLY A 4 11.75 -24.00 0.63
CA GLY A 4 10.63 -23.12 0.94
C GLY A 4 10.51 -22.16 -0.24
N SER A 5 9.57 -22.45 -1.15
CA SER A 5 9.36 -21.68 -2.37
C SER A 5 9.28 -20.20 -2.02
N SER A 6 10.30 -19.44 -2.39
CA SER A 6 10.28 -18.01 -2.19
C SER A 6 9.20 -17.42 -3.10
N PHE A 7 8.25 -16.66 -2.53
CA PHE A 7 7.28 -15.90 -3.32
C PHE A 7 7.96 -14.74 -4.07
N LEU A 8 9.15 -14.34 -3.62
CA LEU A 8 10.01 -13.30 -4.18
C LEU A 8 10.05 -13.21 -5.72
N PRO A 9 10.41 -14.25 -6.51
CA PRO A 9 10.41 -14.17 -7.97
C PRO A 9 9.06 -13.77 -8.56
N ALA A 10 7.95 -14.33 -8.06
CA ALA A 10 6.61 -13.99 -8.53
C ALA A 10 6.24 -12.54 -8.17
N ILE A 11 6.59 -12.08 -6.96
CA ILE A 11 6.34 -10.71 -6.50
C ILE A 11 7.14 -9.70 -7.31
N VAL A 12 8.43 -9.97 -7.53
CA VAL A 12 9.32 -9.12 -8.35
C VAL A 12 8.79 -9.05 -9.78
N LEU A 13 8.40 -10.18 -10.37
CA LEU A 13 7.82 -10.20 -11.71
C LEU A 13 6.50 -9.42 -11.76
N ALA A 14 5.61 -9.59 -10.79
CA ALA A 14 4.33 -8.86 -10.77
C ALA A 14 4.54 -7.34 -10.68
N HIS A 15 5.35 -6.87 -9.72
CA HIS A 15 5.60 -5.44 -9.55
C HIS A 15 6.43 -4.85 -10.69
N GLY A 16 7.48 -5.56 -11.12
CA GLY A 16 8.35 -5.13 -12.21
C GLY A 16 7.65 -5.09 -13.56
N ALA A 17 6.87 -6.12 -13.89
CA ALA A 17 6.08 -6.14 -15.13
C ALA A 17 4.99 -5.08 -15.13
N SER A 18 4.29 -4.87 -14.00
CA SER A 18 3.31 -3.80 -13.90
C SER A 18 3.95 -2.42 -14.04
N LEU A 19 5.09 -2.16 -13.40
CA LEU A 19 5.81 -0.89 -13.57
C LEU A 19 6.25 -0.70 -15.03
N ALA A 20 6.80 -1.73 -15.67
CA ALA A 20 7.23 -1.66 -17.07
C ALA A 20 6.06 -1.43 -18.03
N ALA A 21 4.93 -2.13 -17.83
CA ALA A 21 3.73 -1.98 -18.64
C ALA A 21 3.11 -0.58 -18.51
N LEU A 22 3.16 -0.01 -17.30
CA LEU A 22 2.61 1.30 -17.00
C LEU A 22 3.57 2.47 -17.31
N ALA A 23 4.86 2.17 -17.53
CA ALA A 23 5.89 3.20 -17.70
C ALA A 23 5.64 4.13 -18.88
N GLY A 24 5.11 3.62 -19.99
CA GLY A 24 4.86 4.44 -21.18
C GLY A 24 3.78 5.52 -21.01
N ALA A 25 2.90 5.38 -20.02
CA ALA A 25 1.80 6.32 -19.77
C ALA A 25 2.02 7.22 -18.55
N ALA A 26 3.00 6.90 -17.70
CA ALA A 26 3.24 7.62 -16.46
C ALA A 26 4.16 8.84 -16.66
N GLU A 27 3.97 9.87 -15.83
CA GLU A 27 4.86 11.02 -15.82
C GLU A 27 6.28 10.64 -15.36
N PRO A 28 7.36 11.18 -15.95
CA PRO A 28 8.74 10.80 -15.60
C PRO A 28 9.07 10.90 -14.11
N ARG A 29 8.62 11.97 -13.45
CA ARG A 29 8.81 12.17 -12.00
C ARG A 29 8.16 11.06 -11.16
N ARG A 30 7.00 10.55 -11.60
CA ARG A 30 6.25 9.50 -10.91
C ARG A 30 6.87 8.13 -11.15
N LEU A 31 7.46 7.93 -12.32
CA LEU A 31 8.26 6.74 -12.58
C LEU A 31 9.46 6.63 -11.65
N VAL A 32 10.15 7.74 -11.41
CA VAL A 32 11.26 7.77 -10.44
C VAL A 32 10.74 7.39 -9.04
N LEU A 33 9.62 7.96 -8.60
CA LEU A 33 9.00 7.57 -7.33
C LEU A 33 8.67 6.06 -7.30
N GLY A 34 7.99 5.54 -8.33
CA GLY A 34 7.63 4.12 -8.43
C GLY A 34 8.86 3.20 -8.36
N LEU A 35 9.95 3.56 -9.04
CA LEU A 35 11.23 2.84 -8.97
C LEU A 35 11.85 2.88 -7.57
N CYS A 36 11.79 4.02 -6.89
CA CYS A 36 12.27 4.15 -5.50
C CYS A 36 11.44 3.33 -4.51
N LEU A 37 10.12 3.22 -4.73
CA LEU A 37 9.21 2.45 -3.87
C LEU A 37 9.32 0.94 -4.11
N LEU A 38 9.64 0.51 -5.32
CA LEU A 38 9.61 -0.88 -5.76
C LEU A 38 10.30 -1.85 -4.79
N PRO A 39 11.53 -1.60 -4.30
CA PRO A 39 12.20 -2.53 -3.39
C PRO A 39 11.47 -2.69 -2.05
N ALA A 40 10.93 -1.59 -1.52
CA ALA A 40 10.16 -1.62 -0.27
C ALA A 40 8.84 -2.36 -0.45
N LEU A 41 8.14 -2.15 -1.57
CA LEU A 41 6.88 -2.84 -1.89
C LEU A 41 7.08 -4.36 -2.07
N VAL A 42 8.15 -4.76 -2.75
CA VAL A 42 8.52 -6.18 -2.90
C VAL A 42 8.88 -6.80 -1.56
N TRP A 43 9.70 -6.11 -0.74
CA TRP A 43 10.12 -6.60 0.57
C TRP A 43 8.93 -6.76 1.53
N LEU A 44 8.02 -5.78 1.57
CA LEU A 44 6.81 -5.86 2.40
C LEU A 44 5.91 -7.01 1.93
N SER A 45 5.72 -7.18 0.62
CA SER A 45 4.84 -8.22 0.08
C SER A 45 5.37 -9.62 0.38
N ASP A 46 6.68 -9.85 0.25
CA ASP A 46 7.30 -11.15 0.59
C ASP A 46 7.25 -11.42 2.10
N SER A 47 7.44 -10.39 2.93
CA SER A 47 7.36 -10.52 4.38
C SER A 47 5.94 -10.85 4.85
N ASP A 48 4.94 -10.16 4.31
CA ASP A 48 3.54 -10.36 4.66
C ASP A 48 3.04 -11.74 4.20
N LEU A 49 3.42 -12.19 2.99
CA LEU A 49 3.06 -13.52 2.49
C LEU A 49 3.67 -14.67 3.30
N ARG A 50 4.82 -14.45 3.94
CA ARG A 50 5.51 -15.50 4.71
C ARG A 50 5.17 -15.49 6.18
N ARG A 51 4.96 -14.31 6.76
CA ARG A 51 4.88 -14.11 8.22
C ARG A 51 3.60 -13.41 8.66
N GLY A 52 2.83 -12.81 7.74
CA GLY A 52 1.71 -11.93 8.08
C GLY A 52 2.16 -10.65 8.77
N GLU A 53 3.40 -10.21 8.51
CA GLU A 53 4.03 -9.06 9.15
C GLU A 53 4.42 -8.03 8.09
N ILE A 54 4.04 -6.77 8.34
CA ILE A 54 4.47 -5.62 7.55
C ILE A 54 5.71 -4.99 8.21
N PRO A 55 6.89 -5.02 7.57
CA PRO A 55 8.11 -4.48 8.16
C PRO A 55 8.04 -2.96 8.34
N ASP A 56 8.29 -2.47 9.55
CA ASP A 56 8.31 -1.03 9.84
C ASP A 56 9.33 -0.27 8.95
N GLY A 57 10.44 -0.92 8.59
CA GLY A 57 11.43 -0.36 7.67
C GLY A 57 10.88 -0.13 6.25
N ALA A 58 10.04 -1.03 5.74
CA ALA A 58 9.42 -0.87 4.42
C ALA A 58 8.42 0.29 4.44
N VAL A 59 7.60 0.37 5.50
CA VAL A 59 6.67 1.48 5.73
C VAL A 59 7.41 2.82 5.80
N ALA A 60 8.52 2.86 6.55
CA ALA A 60 9.33 4.08 6.68
C ALA A 60 9.93 4.53 5.34
N ILE A 61 10.45 3.60 4.52
CA ILE A 61 10.96 3.92 3.19
C ILE A 61 9.86 4.50 2.31
N ILE A 62 8.67 3.88 2.31
CA ILE A 62 7.51 4.37 1.54
C ILE A 62 7.10 5.77 1.99
N ALA A 63 6.98 5.97 3.31
CA ALA A 63 6.59 7.26 3.90
C ALA A 63 7.61 8.36 3.58
N LEU A 64 8.91 8.09 3.73
CA LEU A 64 9.97 9.07 3.49
C LEU A 64 10.11 9.40 1.99
N ALA A 65 10.06 8.38 1.11
CA ALA A 65 10.10 8.60 -0.33
C ALA A 65 8.88 9.39 -0.81
N GLY A 66 7.68 9.04 -0.29
CA GLY A 66 6.44 9.77 -0.56
C GLY A 66 6.50 11.21 -0.06
N ALA A 67 6.84 11.43 1.21
CA ALA A 67 6.95 12.77 1.78
C ALA A 67 7.99 13.65 1.05
N GLY A 68 9.14 13.08 0.69
CA GLY A 68 10.16 13.76 -0.10
C GLY A 68 9.65 14.14 -1.50
N PHE A 69 8.88 13.25 -2.15
CA PHE A 69 8.24 13.54 -3.42
C PHE A 69 7.19 14.65 -3.29
N GLN A 70 6.33 14.60 -2.27
CA GLN A 70 5.30 15.63 -2.03
C GLN A 70 5.94 16.98 -1.71
N TRP A 71 7.01 17.00 -0.91
CA TRP A 71 7.77 18.22 -0.66
C TRP A 71 8.30 18.81 -1.97
N HIS A 72 8.90 17.97 -2.82
CA HIS A 72 9.42 18.43 -4.10
C HIS A 72 8.31 18.91 -5.06
N ALA A 73 7.15 18.25 -5.06
CA ALA A 73 6.04 18.57 -5.95
C ALA A 73 5.21 19.79 -5.51
N LEU A 74 4.99 19.96 -4.21
CA LEU A 74 4.10 20.96 -3.63
C LEU A 74 4.85 22.13 -2.97
N GLY A 75 6.14 21.96 -2.67
CA GLY A 75 6.91 22.86 -1.84
C GLY A 75 6.57 22.74 -0.34
N ALA A 76 7.30 23.48 0.48
CA ALA A 76 7.00 23.61 1.90
C ALA A 76 5.79 24.55 2.09
N GLY A 77 4.72 24.08 2.73
CA GLY A 77 3.54 24.90 2.98
C GLY A 77 2.30 24.11 3.36
N ILE A 78 1.14 24.78 3.28
CA ILE A 78 -0.17 24.21 3.60
C ILE A 78 -0.47 22.94 2.79
N PRO A 79 -0.20 22.86 1.47
CA PRO A 79 -0.50 21.65 0.71
C PRO A 79 0.24 20.41 1.23
N LEU A 80 1.52 20.55 1.55
CA LEU A 80 2.29 19.47 2.17
C LEU A 80 1.78 19.11 3.57
N ALA A 81 1.38 20.11 4.36
CA ALA A 81 0.81 19.87 5.68
C ALA A 81 -0.50 19.08 5.59
N VAL A 82 -1.34 19.34 4.58
CA VAL A 82 -2.57 18.57 4.34
C VAL A 82 -2.22 17.10 4.06
N GLU A 83 -1.27 16.82 3.18
CA GLU A 83 -0.82 15.44 2.88
C GLU A 83 -0.35 14.70 4.14
N VAL A 84 0.50 15.35 4.95
CA VAL A 84 1.03 14.76 6.19
C VAL A 84 -0.07 14.53 7.23
N VAL A 85 -0.95 15.51 7.42
CA VAL A 85 -2.07 15.40 8.36
C VAL A 85 -3.05 14.33 7.90
N THR A 86 -3.36 14.22 6.61
CA THR A 86 -4.22 13.16 6.08
C THR A 86 -3.59 11.78 6.31
N ALA A 87 -2.29 11.61 6.04
CA ALA A 87 -1.60 10.34 6.29
C ALA A 87 -1.62 9.95 7.77
N ALA A 88 -1.33 10.90 8.68
CA ALA A 88 -1.36 10.68 10.11
C ALA A 88 -2.79 10.38 10.62
N ALA A 89 -3.76 11.15 10.17
CA ALA A 89 -5.17 10.98 10.53
C ALA A 89 -5.71 9.63 10.03
N ALA A 90 -5.42 9.25 8.78
CA ALA A 90 -5.81 7.95 8.23
C ALA A 90 -5.24 6.80 9.07
N THR A 91 -3.94 6.85 9.38
CA THR A 91 -3.28 5.85 10.23
C THR A 91 -3.95 5.76 11.60
N ALA A 92 -4.15 6.90 12.26
CA ALA A 92 -4.73 6.97 13.60
C ALA A 92 -6.19 6.50 13.63
N LEU A 93 -7.01 6.92 12.67
CA LEU A 93 -8.42 6.54 12.57
C LEU A 93 -8.59 5.05 12.31
N LEU A 94 -7.80 4.49 11.38
CA LEU A 94 -7.86 3.06 11.06
C LEU A 94 -7.35 2.21 12.23
N TRP A 95 -6.26 2.62 12.87
CA TRP A 95 -5.75 1.92 14.05
C TRP A 95 -6.74 1.97 15.23
N TRP A 96 -7.29 3.14 15.52
CA TRP A 96 -8.30 3.29 16.57
C TRP A 96 -9.55 2.47 16.25
N GLY A 97 -10.07 2.57 15.02
CA GLY A 97 -11.24 1.83 14.57
C GLY A 97 -11.05 0.32 14.67
N GLY A 98 -9.89 -0.16 14.20
CA GLY A 98 -9.50 -1.58 14.33
C GLY A 98 -9.40 -2.02 15.79
N GLY A 99 -8.78 -1.21 16.66
CA GLY A 99 -8.68 -1.51 18.09
C GLY A 99 -10.03 -1.51 18.81
N LEU A 100 -10.94 -0.59 18.46
CA LEU A 100 -12.29 -0.57 19.01
C LEU A 100 -13.11 -1.78 18.53
N TYR A 101 -12.95 -2.18 17.27
CA TYR A 101 -13.58 -3.38 16.74
C TYR A 101 -13.06 -4.62 17.47
N PHE A 102 -11.74 -4.78 17.57
CA PHE A 102 -11.11 -5.88 18.29
C PHE A 102 -11.59 -5.99 19.75
N ARG A 103 -11.72 -4.86 20.45
CA ARG A 103 -12.27 -4.82 21.81
C ARG A 103 -13.72 -5.30 21.92
N ARG A 104 -14.51 -5.18 20.85
CA ARG A 104 -15.93 -5.56 20.84
C ARG A 104 -16.15 -7.01 20.39
N THR A 105 -15.37 -7.48 19.41
CA THR A 105 -15.58 -8.78 18.77
C THR A 105 -14.55 -9.83 19.19
N GLY A 106 -13.39 -9.42 19.70
CA GLY A 106 -12.23 -10.29 19.92
C GLY A 106 -11.51 -10.68 18.63
N GLU A 107 -11.97 -10.20 17.47
CA GLU A 107 -11.40 -10.51 16.16
C GLU A 107 -10.65 -9.30 15.60
N GLU A 108 -9.44 -9.54 15.08
CA GLU A 108 -8.63 -8.50 14.47
C GLU A 108 -9.10 -8.24 13.04
N ALA A 109 -9.80 -7.12 12.82
CA ALA A 109 -10.34 -6.76 11.51
C ALA A 109 -9.30 -6.14 10.57
N LEU A 110 -8.45 -5.26 11.11
CA LEU A 110 -7.41 -4.57 10.35
C LEU A 110 -6.16 -4.49 11.22
N GLY A 111 -5.06 -5.07 10.74
CA GLY A 111 -3.80 -5.07 11.47
C GLY A 111 -3.21 -3.66 11.56
N ILE A 112 -2.48 -3.39 12.64
CA ILE A 112 -1.76 -2.11 12.81
C ILE A 112 -0.73 -1.88 11.68
N GLY A 113 -0.16 -2.97 11.13
CA GLY A 113 0.72 -2.92 9.96
C GLY A 113 0.03 -2.33 8.73
N ASP A 114 -1.20 -2.77 8.44
CA ASP A 114 -1.97 -2.28 7.30
C ASP A 114 -2.35 -0.80 7.49
N ALA A 115 -2.76 -0.41 8.69
CA ALA A 115 -3.07 0.99 9.00
C ALA A 115 -1.87 1.92 8.76
N LYS A 116 -0.68 1.51 9.21
CA LYS A 116 0.57 2.23 8.96
C LYS A 116 0.92 2.29 7.47
N LEU A 117 0.75 1.18 6.76
CA LEU A 117 1.04 1.11 5.32
C LEU A 117 0.06 1.98 4.51
N ILE A 118 -1.21 2.05 4.90
CA ILE A 118 -2.20 2.95 4.28
C ILE A 118 -1.77 4.41 4.45
N GLY A 119 -1.33 4.81 5.65
CA GLY A 119 -0.80 6.15 5.89
C GLY A 119 0.46 6.47 5.07
N ALA A 120 1.43 5.56 5.05
CA ALA A 120 2.63 5.71 4.23
C ALA A 120 2.29 5.77 2.73
N GLY A 121 1.35 4.94 2.29
CA GLY A 121 0.80 4.96 0.93
C GLY A 121 0.17 6.30 0.59
N ALA A 122 -0.59 6.91 1.50
CA ALA A 122 -1.18 8.23 1.29
C ALA A 122 -0.13 9.30 0.97
N LEU A 123 1.01 9.30 1.67
CA LEU A 123 2.13 10.21 1.36
C LEU A 123 2.71 9.96 -0.04
N ALA A 124 2.83 8.69 -0.44
CA ALA A 124 3.36 8.33 -1.75
C ALA A 124 2.39 8.65 -2.91
N THR A 125 1.08 8.47 -2.70
CA THR A 125 0.06 8.59 -3.77
C THR A 125 -0.69 9.92 -3.76
N GLY A 126 -0.55 10.70 -2.69
CA GLY A 126 -1.38 11.87 -2.40
C GLY A 126 -2.67 11.51 -1.65
N ALA A 127 -3.17 12.46 -0.87
CA ALA A 127 -4.33 12.35 0.00
C ALA A 127 -5.61 11.99 -0.77
N ALA A 128 -5.77 12.54 -1.97
CA ALA A 128 -6.91 12.25 -2.84
C ALA A 128 -6.97 10.78 -3.28
N SER A 129 -5.82 10.12 -3.40
CA SER A 129 -5.72 8.73 -3.84
C SER A 129 -5.97 7.72 -2.73
N LEU A 130 -5.97 8.15 -1.45
CA LEU A 130 -6.06 7.27 -0.27
C LEU A 130 -7.20 6.26 -0.37
N TRP A 131 -8.42 6.72 -0.63
CA TRP A 131 -9.59 5.85 -0.68
C TRP A 131 -9.59 4.94 -1.92
N ALA A 132 -9.01 5.41 -3.03
CA ALA A 132 -8.86 4.62 -4.25
C ALA A 132 -7.83 3.48 -4.06
N VAL A 133 -6.74 3.75 -3.33
CA VAL A 133 -5.75 2.74 -2.92
C VAL A 133 -6.42 1.66 -2.07
N VAL A 134 -7.15 2.06 -1.03
CA VAL A 134 -7.85 1.11 -0.14
C VAL A 134 -8.89 0.30 -0.92
N LEU A 135 -9.66 0.94 -1.80
CA LEU A 135 -10.66 0.28 -2.63
C LEU A 135 -10.03 -0.77 -3.55
N LEU A 136 -8.97 -0.41 -4.27
CA LEU A 136 -8.29 -1.32 -5.19
C LEU A 136 -7.68 -2.51 -4.44
N ALA A 137 -7.05 -2.25 -3.29
CA ALA A 137 -6.51 -3.30 -2.42
C ALA A 137 -7.62 -4.24 -1.91
N ALA A 138 -8.75 -3.70 -1.45
CA ALA A 138 -9.90 -4.47 -0.98
C ALA A 138 -10.49 -5.35 -2.08
N LEU A 139 -10.67 -4.81 -3.29
CA LEU A 139 -11.14 -5.58 -4.45
C LEU A 139 -10.19 -6.74 -4.78
N GLY A 140 -8.88 -6.50 -4.74
CA GLY A 140 -7.86 -7.54 -4.94
C GLY A 140 -7.95 -8.64 -3.89
N GLY A 141 -8.04 -8.27 -2.61
CA GLY A 141 -8.19 -9.21 -1.50
C GLY A 141 -9.47 -10.04 -1.59
N ILE A 142 -10.61 -9.40 -1.87
CA ILE A 142 -11.90 -10.09 -2.05
C ILE A 142 -11.82 -11.08 -3.22
N ALA A 143 -11.26 -10.66 -4.36
CA ALA A 143 -11.10 -11.54 -5.51
C ALA A 143 -10.23 -12.76 -5.18
N ALA A 144 -9.13 -12.56 -4.44
CA ALA A 144 -8.27 -13.65 -3.99
C ALA A 144 -9.00 -14.62 -3.04
N VAL A 145 -9.77 -14.11 -2.08
CA VAL A 145 -10.57 -14.93 -1.16
C VAL A 145 -11.61 -15.76 -1.92
N LEU A 146 -12.34 -15.13 -2.86
CA LEU A 146 -13.34 -15.83 -3.66
C LEU A 146 -12.71 -16.94 -4.52
N LEU A 147 -11.55 -16.68 -5.11
CA LEU A 147 -10.82 -17.67 -5.90
C LEU A 147 -10.29 -18.82 -5.03
N ALA A 148 -9.78 -18.51 -3.83
CA ALA A 148 -9.30 -19.52 -2.88
C ALA A 148 -10.45 -20.41 -2.39
N ARG A 149 -11.60 -19.82 -2.02
CA ARG A 149 -12.80 -20.58 -1.60
C ARG A 149 -13.26 -21.56 -2.68
N ARG A 150 -13.27 -21.13 -3.95
CA ARG A 150 -13.66 -21.99 -5.07
C ARG A 150 -12.71 -23.19 -5.27
N ARG A 151 -11.43 -23.06 -4.91
CA ARG A 151 -10.43 -24.11 -5.10
C ARG A 151 -10.30 -25.06 -3.90
N ALA A 152 -10.42 -24.54 -2.68
CA ALA A 152 -10.05 -25.28 -1.47
C ALA A 152 -11.22 -25.50 -0.48
N GLY A 153 -12.44 -25.01 -0.77
CA GLY A 153 -13.62 -25.17 0.09
C GLY A 153 -13.62 -24.31 1.37
N ALA A 154 -12.45 -23.97 1.91
CA ALA A 154 -12.25 -23.01 2.99
C ALA A 154 -11.40 -21.82 2.49
N ALA A 155 -11.68 -20.61 3.03
CA ALA A 155 -10.80 -19.46 2.80
C ALA A 155 -9.68 -19.49 3.84
N PRO A 156 -8.41 -19.73 3.46
CA PRO A 156 -7.29 -19.40 4.35
C PRO A 156 -7.28 -17.88 4.61
N GLY A 157 -6.72 -17.47 5.75
CA GLY A 157 -6.42 -16.05 5.99
C GLY A 157 -5.48 -15.55 4.90
N ILE A 158 -5.93 -14.58 4.10
CA ILE A 158 -5.14 -14.03 3.00
C ILE A 158 -4.49 -12.73 3.50
N PRO A 159 -3.15 -12.62 3.45
CA PRO A 159 -2.44 -11.40 3.81
C PRO A 159 -2.86 -10.23 2.89
N PHE A 160 -3.17 -9.09 3.50
CA PHE A 160 -3.70 -7.92 2.79
C PHE A 160 -2.60 -7.03 2.19
N GLY A 161 -1.41 -7.03 2.80
CA GLY A 161 -0.28 -6.18 2.46
C GLY A 161 0.14 -6.24 0.99
N PRO A 162 0.20 -7.39 0.30
CA PRO A 162 0.52 -7.45 -1.13
C PRO A 162 -0.48 -6.70 -2.02
N PHE A 163 -1.77 -6.73 -1.69
CA PHE A 163 -2.78 -6.00 -2.47
C PHE A 163 -2.65 -4.49 -2.24
N LEU A 164 -2.34 -4.11 -1.00
CA LEU A 164 -2.08 -2.72 -0.65
C LEU A 164 -0.79 -2.20 -1.31
N ALA A 165 0.27 -3.00 -1.32
CA ALA A 165 1.53 -2.69 -1.99
C ALA A 165 1.32 -2.47 -3.50
N TYR A 166 0.54 -3.34 -4.14
CA TYR A 166 0.18 -3.22 -5.55
C TYR A 166 -0.62 -1.95 -5.83
N ALA A 167 -1.64 -1.66 -5.00
CA ALA A 167 -2.44 -0.46 -5.14
C ALA A 167 -1.60 0.82 -4.97
N ILE A 168 -0.68 0.85 -4.00
CA ILE A 168 0.26 1.97 -3.82
C ILE A 168 1.12 2.17 -5.07
N LEU A 169 1.65 1.11 -5.68
CA LEU A 169 2.43 1.22 -6.92
C LEU A 169 1.60 1.87 -8.04
N VAL A 170 0.37 1.40 -8.25
CA VAL A 170 -0.52 1.91 -9.30
C VAL A 170 -0.83 3.39 -9.08
N PHE A 171 -1.23 3.79 -7.87
CA PHE A 171 -1.62 5.17 -7.59
C PHE A 171 -0.44 6.12 -7.35
N ALA A 172 0.77 5.61 -7.10
CA ALA A 172 1.99 6.43 -7.14
C ALA A 172 2.27 6.90 -8.58
N LEU A 173 2.05 6.02 -9.56
CA LEU A 173 2.18 6.30 -10.99
C LEU A 173 1.02 7.14 -11.52
N PHE A 174 -0.21 6.83 -11.11
CA PHE A 174 -1.45 7.49 -11.56
C PHE A 174 -2.31 7.90 -10.37
N PRO A 175 -1.99 9.00 -9.69
CA PRO A 175 -2.79 9.45 -8.56
C PRO A 175 -4.17 9.88 -9.04
N VAL A 176 -5.14 9.83 -8.13
CA VAL A 176 -6.40 10.53 -8.31
C VAL A 176 -6.12 12.03 -8.21
N ALA A 177 -6.60 12.81 -9.17
CA ALA A 177 -6.49 14.27 -9.10
C ALA A 177 -7.18 14.78 -7.83
N GLY A 178 -6.43 15.48 -6.99
CA GLY A 178 -7.00 16.15 -5.82
C GLY A 178 -7.85 17.36 -6.23
N PRO A 179 -8.70 17.85 -5.32
CA PRO A 179 -9.35 19.13 -5.55
C PRO A 179 -8.29 20.20 -5.72
N THR A 180 -8.31 20.91 -6.85
CA THR A 180 -7.52 22.12 -7.04
C THR A 180 -8.04 23.15 -6.03
N VAL A 181 -7.29 23.41 -4.98
CA VAL A 181 -7.58 24.55 -4.10
C VAL A 181 -7.35 25.80 -4.95
N PRO A 182 -8.37 26.65 -5.16
CA PRO A 182 -8.28 27.84 -6.00
C PRO A 182 -7.31 28.88 -5.42
#